data_AF-A0A7C2K8J2-F1
#
_entry.id   AF-A0A7C2K8J2-F1
#
_cell.length_a   1.000
_cell.length_b   1.000
_cell.length_c   1.000
_cell.angle_alpha   90.00
_cell.angle_beta   90.00
_cell.angle_gamma   90.00
#
_symmetry.space_group_name_H-M   'P 1'
#
loop_
_entity.id
_entity.type
_entity.pdbx_description
1 polymer ?
#
loop_
_entity_poly.entity_id
_entity_poly.type
_entity_poly.pdbx_seq_one_letter_code
_entity_poly.pdbx_strand_id
1 'polypeptide(L)'
;MEHCPRKVDKTSLDKEVAKKLKELFLAKGYPEHSLKTFVPFTFTFNDATFNLILPLIVELEERCILLCHYRSSTRGLLSFEREALALARLFSSPPPKYALLTNLQMFVLIDIRSGKYEIGGVEKIPDYNPNVLLAQPFDDAIFDPNIEKRLLYLYLSGG
;
A
#
# COMPACT_ATOMS: atom_id res chain seq x y z
N MET A 1 -21.02 -0.84 -36.05
CA MET A 1 -20.91 -1.11 -34.61
C MET A 1 -19.57 -0.55 -34.17
N GLU A 2 -19.53 0.72 -33.80
CA GLU A 2 -18.29 1.39 -33.43
C GLU A 2 -17.96 1.05 -31.98
N HIS A 3 -16.81 0.39 -31.79
CA HIS A 3 -16.24 0.15 -30.47
C HIS A 3 -15.87 1.50 -29.84
N CYS A 4 -16.71 1.99 -28.93
CA CYS A 4 -16.31 3.01 -27.97
C CYS A 4 -15.20 2.44 -27.07
N PRO A 5 -13.97 3.00 -27.08
CA PRO A 5 -13.06 2.74 -25.97
C PRO A 5 -13.64 3.50 -24.78
N ARG A 6 -14.23 2.79 -23.82
CA ARG A 6 -14.54 3.37 -22.51
C ARG A 6 -13.21 3.88 -21.94
N LYS A 7 -12.97 5.19 -22.02
CA LYS A 7 -12.03 5.87 -21.14
C LYS A 7 -12.55 5.63 -19.73
N VAL A 8 -12.02 4.61 -19.06
CA VAL A 8 -12.27 4.42 -17.63
C VAL A 8 -11.75 5.69 -16.97
N ASP A 9 -12.67 6.48 -16.41
CA ASP A 9 -12.30 7.60 -15.58
C ASP A 9 -11.49 7.05 -14.41
N LYS A 10 -10.18 7.32 -14.43
CA LYS A 10 -9.22 6.82 -13.43
C LYS A 10 -9.69 7.16 -12.01
N THR A 11 -10.33 8.31 -11.86
CA THR A 11 -10.93 8.79 -10.60
C THR A 11 -12.08 7.90 -10.12
N SER A 12 -12.87 7.33 -11.04
CA SER A 12 -13.97 6.42 -10.70
C SER A 12 -13.45 5.06 -10.26
N LEU A 13 -12.41 4.56 -10.94
CA LEU A 13 -11.77 3.28 -10.58
C LEU A 13 -11.10 3.37 -9.21
N ASP A 14 -10.32 4.43 -8.97
CA ASP A 14 -9.64 4.64 -7.68
C ASP A 14 -10.65 4.69 -6.53
N LYS A 15 -11.83 5.30 -6.78
CA LYS A 15 -12.93 5.32 -5.81
C LYS A 15 -13.53 3.95 -5.53
N GLU A 16 -13.73 3.15 -6.57
CA GLU A 16 -14.23 1.79 -6.42
C GLU A 16 -13.23 0.90 -5.66
N VAL A 17 -11.94 1.03 -5.96
CA VAL A 17 -10.86 0.31 -5.28
C VAL A 17 -10.81 0.67 -3.79
N ALA A 18 -10.79 1.96 -3.47
CA ALA A 18 -10.77 2.43 -2.08
C ALA A 18 -12.00 1.95 -1.30
N LYS A 19 -13.19 2.00 -1.92
CA LYS A 19 -14.44 1.50 -1.34
C LYS A 19 -14.36 0.01 -1.03
N LYS A 20 -13.96 -0.82 -2.00
CA LYS A 20 -13.84 -2.28 -1.83
C LYS A 20 -12.83 -2.64 -0.75
N LEU A 21 -11.66 -2.00 -0.74
CA LEU A 21 -10.67 -2.22 0.31
C LEU A 21 -11.25 -1.88 1.69
N LYS A 22 -11.93 -0.73 1.82
CA LYS A 22 -12.56 -0.35 3.08
C LYS A 22 -13.58 -1.40 3.54
N GLU A 23 -14.43 -1.89 2.65
CA GLU A 23 -15.41 -2.96 2.96
C GLU A 23 -14.72 -4.25 3.44
N LEU A 24 -13.63 -4.67 2.80
CA LEU A 24 -12.85 -5.85 3.21
C LEU A 24 -12.23 -5.68 4.60
N PHE A 25 -11.66 -4.51 4.91
CA PHE A 25 -11.08 -4.24 6.22
C PHE A 25 -12.15 -4.12 7.31
N LEU A 26 -13.31 -3.52 7.02
CA LEU A 26 -14.44 -3.52 7.95
C LEU A 26 -14.90 -4.95 8.28
N ALA A 27 -14.98 -5.83 7.27
CA ALA A 27 -15.31 -7.24 7.47
C ALA A 27 -14.27 -8.01 8.31
N LYS A 28 -13.02 -7.53 8.32
CA LYS A 28 -11.91 -8.02 9.16
C LYS A 28 -11.91 -7.45 10.58
N GLY A 29 -12.90 -6.63 10.93
CA GLY A 29 -13.11 -6.08 12.26
C GLY A 29 -12.37 -4.76 12.52
N TYR A 30 -11.78 -4.12 11.50
CA TYR A 30 -11.10 -2.84 11.70
C TYR A 30 -12.13 -1.74 11.98
N PRO A 31 -11.89 -0.89 12.99
CA PRO A 31 -12.76 0.26 13.24
C PRO A 31 -12.75 1.24 12.07
N GLU A 32 -13.91 1.76 11.68
CA GLU A 32 -14.01 2.67 10.54
C GLU A 32 -13.09 3.90 10.66
N HIS A 33 -12.94 4.45 11.86
CA HIS A 33 -12.10 5.63 12.12
C HIS A 33 -10.60 5.38 11.86
N SER A 34 -10.15 4.11 11.89
CA SER A 34 -8.78 3.70 11.60
C SER A 34 -8.49 3.60 10.10
N LEU A 35 -9.53 3.54 9.25
CA LEU A 35 -9.39 3.32 7.81
C LEU A 35 -9.38 4.66 7.07
N LYS A 36 -8.20 5.15 6.68
CA LYS A 36 -8.07 6.38 5.89
C LYS A 36 -7.95 6.03 4.40
N THR A 37 -8.74 6.65 3.55
CA THR A 37 -8.73 6.42 2.09
C THR A 37 -8.25 7.66 1.34
N PHE A 38 -7.77 7.45 0.11
CA PHE A 38 -7.21 8.49 -0.77
C PHE A 38 -6.11 9.33 -0.10
N VAL A 39 -5.20 8.66 0.60
CA VAL A 39 -4.15 9.36 1.34
C VAL A 39 -3.07 9.80 0.36
N PRO A 40 -2.82 11.11 0.22
CA PRO A 40 -1.77 11.60 -0.66
C PRO A 40 -0.39 11.25 -0.07
N PHE A 41 0.53 10.88 -0.94
CA PHE A 41 1.93 10.70 -0.60
C PHE A 41 2.79 11.38 -1.66
N THR A 42 3.72 12.22 -1.22
CA THR A 42 4.61 12.97 -2.10
C THR A 42 6.05 12.73 -1.66
N PHE A 43 6.92 12.48 -2.63
CA PHE A 43 8.35 12.44 -2.38
C PHE A 43 9.12 13.08 -3.53
N THR A 44 10.32 13.56 -3.22
CA THR A 44 11.24 14.17 -4.20
C THR A 44 12.54 13.38 -4.24
N PHE A 45 13.01 13.13 -5.46
CA PHE A 45 14.29 12.48 -5.74
C PHE A 45 14.85 12.96 -7.08
N ASN A 46 16.14 13.33 -7.14
CA ASN A 46 16.80 13.90 -8.32
C ASN A 46 15.99 15.03 -8.99
N ASP A 47 15.56 16.02 -8.21
CA ASP A 47 14.75 17.17 -8.64
C ASP A 47 13.37 16.85 -9.26
N ALA A 48 13.01 15.57 -9.33
CA ALA A 48 11.69 15.11 -9.73
C ALA A 48 10.80 14.91 -8.49
N THR A 49 9.58 15.45 -8.55
CA THR A 49 8.56 15.27 -7.50
C THR A 49 7.50 14.30 -8.00
N PHE A 50 7.24 13.27 -7.20
CA PHE A 50 6.26 12.24 -7.48
C PHE A 50 5.10 12.37 -6.51
N ASN A 51 3.89 12.26 -7.04
CA ASN A 51 2.65 12.28 -6.26
C ASN A 51 1.92 10.96 -6.46
N LEU A 52 1.57 10.32 -5.35
CA LEU A 52 0.83 9.08 -5.27
C LEU A 52 -0.41 9.30 -4.41
N ILE A 53 -1.48 8.56 -4.71
CA ILE A 53 -2.67 8.50 -3.86
C ILE A 53 -2.81 7.04 -3.44
N LEU A 54 -2.64 6.81 -2.13
CA LEU A 54 -2.85 5.50 -1.55
C LEU A 54 -4.35 5.25 -1.40
N PRO A 55 -4.85 4.10 -1.86
CA PRO A 55 -6.28 3.82 -1.80
C PRO A 55 -6.77 3.64 -0.35
N LEU A 56 -5.93 3.06 0.52
CA LEU A 56 -6.22 2.86 1.93
C LEU A 56 -4.94 2.74 2.76
N ILE A 57 -4.94 3.32 3.95
CA ILE A 57 -4.03 2.96 5.04
C ILE A 57 -4.85 2.64 6.29
N VAL A 58 -4.25 1.87 7.20
CA VAL A 58 -4.76 1.69 8.55
C VAL A 58 -3.91 2.51 9.51
N GLU A 59 -4.59 3.41 10.22
CA GLU A 59 -4.00 4.30 11.22
C GLU A 59 -4.54 3.96 12.60
N LEU A 60 -3.62 3.68 13.53
CA LEU A 60 -3.93 3.49 14.95
C LEU A 60 -2.97 4.37 15.76
N GLU A 61 -3.48 5.05 16.79
CA GLU A 61 -2.68 5.93 17.66
C GLU A 61 -1.82 6.93 16.85
N GLU A 62 -2.41 7.54 15.81
CA GLU A 62 -1.75 8.50 14.91
C GLU A 62 -0.56 7.92 14.12
N ARG A 63 -0.45 6.59 14.04
CA ARG A 63 0.60 5.89 13.31
C ARG A 63 0.02 5.01 12.22
N CYS A 64 0.64 5.03 11.04
CA CYS A 64 0.35 4.07 9.99
C CYS A 64 0.87 2.69 10.41
N ILE A 65 -0.02 1.72 10.55
CA ILE A 65 0.33 0.34 10.94
C ILE A 65 0.30 -0.62 9.75
N LEU A 66 -0.51 -0.31 8.74
CA LEU A 66 -0.64 -1.09 7.51
C LEU A 66 -0.92 -0.15 6.33
N LEU A 67 -0.12 -0.27 5.28
CA LEU A 67 -0.30 0.48 4.03
C LEU A 67 -0.83 -0.43 2.92
N CYS A 68 -1.92 -0.05 2.24
CA CYS A 68 -2.40 -0.79 1.08
C CYS A 68 -1.91 -0.13 -0.22
N HIS A 69 -1.24 -0.91 -1.06
CA HIS A 69 -0.80 -0.49 -2.39
C HIS A 69 -1.57 -1.25 -3.47
N TYR A 70 -2.25 -0.53 -4.36
CA TYR A 70 -3.03 -1.13 -5.43
C TYR A 70 -2.27 -1.09 -6.75
N ARG A 71 -2.23 -2.23 -7.45
CA ARG A 71 -1.70 -2.35 -8.81
C ARG A 71 -2.69 -3.12 -9.66
N SER A 72 -3.11 -2.56 -10.79
CA SER A 72 -4.08 -3.18 -11.72
C SER A 72 -3.49 -4.35 -12.54
N SER A 73 -2.32 -4.88 -12.17
CA SER A 73 -1.64 -5.95 -12.89
C SER A 73 -2.42 -7.26 -12.77
N THR A 74 -2.74 -7.87 -13.91
CA THR A 74 -3.32 -9.22 -13.97
C THR A 74 -2.26 -10.32 -14.13
N ARG A 75 -1.01 -9.95 -14.44
CA ARG A 75 0.10 -10.88 -14.68
C ARG A 75 0.82 -11.31 -13.38
N GLY A 76 0.37 -10.80 -12.23
CA GLY A 76 0.96 -11.02 -10.92
C GLY A 76 1.37 -9.71 -10.25
N LEU A 77 1.60 -9.80 -8.94
CA LEU A 77 1.91 -8.66 -8.08
C LEU A 77 3.40 -8.61 -7.67
N LEU A 78 4.13 -9.73 -7.71
CA LEU A 78 5.50 -9.80 -7.19
C LEU A 78 6.50 -8.87 -7.88
N SER A 79 6.25 -8.47 -9.13
CA SER A 79 7.08 -7.45 -9.79
C SER A 79 7.07 -6.10 -9.06
N PHE A 80 6.04 -5.81 -8.26
CA PHE A 80 5.86 -4.58 -7.49
C PHE A 80 6.15 -4.74 -5.99
N GLU A 81 6.65 -5.90 -5.54
CA GLU A 81 6.95 -6.16 -4.13
C GLU A 81 7.93 -5.12 -3.58
N ARG A 82 9.05 -4.92 -4.30
CA ARG A 82 10.08 -3.94 -3.91
C ARG A 82 9.54 -2.53 -3.88
N GLU A 83 8.66 -2.19 -4.82
CA GLU A 83 7.99 -0.89 -4.83
C GLU A 83 7.11 -0.71 -3.59
N ALA A 84 6.27 -1.69 -3.27
CA ALA A 84 5.39 -1.65 -2.10
C ALA A 84 6.20 -1.53 -0.79
N LEU A 85 7.34 -2.23 -0.72
CA LEU A 85 8.26 -2.19 0.40
C LEU A 85 8.89 -0.78 0.58
N ALA A 86 9.43 -0.21 -0.51
CA ALA A 86 10.02 1.12 -0.50
C ALA A 86 8.98 2.21 -0.17
N LEU A 87 7.77 2.07 -0.73
CA LEU A 87 6.65 2.97 -0.48
C LEU A 87 6.29 3.00 1.00
N ALA A 88 6.10 1.83 1.62
CA ALA A 88 5.79 1.73 3.04
C ALA A 88 6.89 2.32 3.94
N ARG A 89 8.15 2.07 3.62
CA ARG A 89 9.32 2.59 4.35
C ARG A 89 9.45 4.11 4.29
N LEU A 90 9.06 4.72 3.18
CA LEU A 90 9.11 6.17 3.00
C LEU A 90 7.83 6.89 3.45
N PHE A 91 6.71 6.17 3.53
CA PHE A 91 5.41 6.75 3.83
C PHE A 91 5.30 7.30 5.27
N SER A 92 5.84 6.59 6.25
CA SER A 92 5.77 6.99 7.65
C SER A 92 7.07 6.69 8.40
N SER A 93 7.31 7.44 9.48
CA SER A 93 8.39 7.21 10.42
C SER A 93 7.80 7.13 11.84
N PRO A 94 7.82 5.95 12.50
CA PRO A 94 8.33 4.67 12.00
C PRO A 94 7.52 4.09 10.82
N PRO A 95 8.10 3.20 10.01
CA PRO A 95 7.37 2.51 8.95
C PRO A 95 6.22 1.66 9.51
N PRO A 96 5.17 1.40 8.70
CA PRO A 96 4.13 0.46 9.09
C PRO A 96 4.71 -0.94 9.24
N LYS A 97 4.04 -1.77 10.05
CA LYS A 97 4.43 -3.17 10.24
C LYS A 97 4.26 -3.98 8.95
N TYR A 98 3.16 -3.73 8.26
CA TYR A 98 2.80 -4.45 7.03
C TYR A 98 2.54 -3.50 5.85
N ALA A 99 2.84 -3.97 4.64
CA ALA A 99 2.18 -3.50 3.44
C ALA A 99 1.32 -4.59 2.84
N LEU A 100 0.19 -4.20 2.26
CA LEU A 100 -0.69 -5.08 1.50
C LEU A 100 -0.67 -4.64 0.04
N LEU A 101 0.02 -5.40 -0.80
CA LEU A 101 0.00 -5.19 -2.24
C LEU A 101 -1.14 -6.02 -2.86
N THR A 102 -2.02 -5.40 -3.64
CA THR A 102 -3.21 -6.08 -4.15
C THR A 102 -3.72 -5.54 -5.49
N ASN A 103 -4.40 -6.41 -6.24
CA ASN A 103 -5.23 -6.04 -7.39
C ASN A 103 -6.73 -6.33 -7.13
N LEU A 104 -7.12 -6.52 -5.86
CA LEU A 104 -8.43 -6.99 -5.36
C LEU A 104 -8.78 -8.46 -5.64
N GLN A 105 -7.97 -9.18 -6.40
CA GLN A 105 -8.12 -10.62 -6.62
C GLN A 105 -7.03 -11.42 -5.88
N MET A 106 -5.81 -10.89 -5.90
CA MET A 106 -4.64 -11.42 -5.22
C MET A 106 -4.17 -10.41 -4.17
N PHE A 107 -3.67 -10.93 -3.06
CA PHE A 107 -3.18 -10.17 -1.94
C PHE A 107 -1.80 -10.69 -1.56
N VAL A 108 -0.86 -9.76 -1.44
CA VAL A 108 0.50 -10.03 -0.96
C VAL A 108 0.70 -9.21 0.30
N LEU A 109 0.70 -9.89 1.45
CA LEU A 109 1.02 -9.27 2.73
C LEU A 109 2.54 -9.31 2.91
N ILE A 110 3.15 -8.15 3.08
CA ILE A 110 4.59 -7.98 3.19
C ILE A 110 4.90 -7.49 4.60
N ASP A 111 5.75 -8.22 5.32
CA ASP A 111 6.37 -7.75 6.56
C ASP A 111 7.49 -6.76 6.20
N ILE A 112 7.31 -5.49 6.55
CA ILE A 112 8.18 -4.40 6.08
C ILE A 112 9.61 -4.53 6.60
N ARG A 113 9.76 -5.13 7.79
CA ARG A 113 11.05 -5.31 8.42
C ARG A 113 11.88 -6.36 7.69
N SER A 114 11.32 -7.55 7.56
CA SER A 114 12.04 -8.70 7.02
C SER A 114 12.00 -8.76 5.49
N GLY A 115 11.05 -8.06 4.86
CA GLY A 115 10.74 -8.19 3.44
C GLY A 115 10.08 -9.53 3.09
N LYS A 116 9.80 -10.39 4.08
CA LYS A 116 9.09 -11.65 3.85
C LYS A 116 7.65 -11.34 3.48
N TYR A 117 7.10 -12.12 2.55
CA TYR A 117 5.74 -11.95 2.11
C TYR A 117 4.98 -13.26 2.05
N GLU A 118 3.66 -13.13 2.14
CA GLU A 118 2.70 -14.21 1.93
C GLU A 118 1.74 -13.82 0.81
N ILE A 119 1.50 -14.74 -0.12
CA ILE A 119 0.58 -14.55 -1.24
C ILE A 119 -0.69 -15.37 -0.99
N GLY A 120 -1.85 -14.80 -1.33
CA GLY A 120 -3.12 -15.51 -1.26
C GLY A 120 -4.29 -14.64 -1.72
N GLY A 121 -5.47 -14.98 -1.21
CA GLY A 121 -6.70 -14.21 -1.35
C GLY A 121 -6.92 -13.26 -0.17
N VAL A 122 -8.19 -12.91 0.06
CA VAL A 122 -8.63 -11.98 1.10
C VAL A 122 -8.23 -12.42 2.51
N GLU A 123 -8.00 -13.71 2.74
CA GLU A 123 -7.52 -14.26 4.01
C GLU A 123 -6.16 -13.70 4.44
N LYS A 124 -5.37 -13.15 3.50
CA LYS A 124 -4.09 -12.48 3.80
C LYS A 124 -4.23 -11.10 4.40
N ILE A 125 -5.42 -10.51 4.42
CA ILE A 125 -5.68 -9.32 5.22
C ILE A 125 -5.69 -9.77 6.70
N PRO A 126 -4.78 -9.24 7.56
CA PRO A 126 -4.76 -9.61 8.97
C PRO A 126 -6.08 -9.22 9.63
N ASP A 127 -6.61 -10.04 10.53
CA ASP A 127 -7.76 -9.66 11.33
C ASP A 127 -7.38 -8.51 12.29
N TYR A 128 -8.36 -7.69 12.67
CA TYR A 128 -8.11 -6.59 13.60
C TYR A 128 -7.71 -7.11 14.98
N ASN A 129 -6.44 -6.93 15.31
CA ASN A 129 -5.90 -7.18 16.64
C ASN A 129 -4.90 -6.06 16.99
N PRO A 130 -5.31 -5.04 17.76
CA PRO A 130 -4.47 -3.88 18.03
C PRO A 130 -3.16 -4.27 18.72
N ASN A 131 -3.16 -5.28 19.59
CA ASN A 131 -1.95 -5.74 20.27
C ASN A 131 -0.91 -6.30 19.29
N VAL A 132 -1.35 -6.99 18.23
CA VAL A 132 -0.46 -7.53 17.20
C VAL A 132 -0.04 -6.43 16.21
N LEU A 133 -0.96 -5.54 15.86
CA LEU A 133 -0.72 -4.50 14.86
C LEU A 133 0.12 -3.33 15.39
N LEU A 134 -0.07 -2.96 16.66
CA LEU A 134 0.70 -1.93 17.38
C LEU A 134 1.94 -2.49 18.07
N ALA A 135 2.13 -3.82 18.10
CA ALA A 135 3.40 -4.40 18.49
C ALA A 135 4.46 -3.73 17.62
N GLN A 136 5.18 -2.78 18.22
CA GLN A 136 6.09 -1.92 17.50
C GLN A 136 7.01 -2.84 16.72
N PRO A 137 7.18 -2.60 15.41
CA PRO A 137 8.31 -3.18 14.75
C PRO A 137 9.55 -2.64 15.47
N PHE A 138 10.05 -1.41 15.28
CA PHE A 138 11.34 -1.00 15.87
C PHE A 138 11.48 0.53 16.00
N ASP A 139 12.25 0.97 16.99
CA ASP A 139 13.00 2.24 16.98
C ASP A 139 14.37 1.92 16.36
N ASP A 140 14.60 2.27 15.09
CA ASP A 140 15.90 2.51 14.43
C ASP A 140 15.85 2.28 12.91
N ALA A 141 16.63 3.06 12.16
CA ALA A 141 16.62 3.12 10.69
C ALA A 141 17.21 1.85 10.04
N ILE A 142 16.36 0.87 9.69
CA ILE A 142 16.73 -0.40 9.05
C ILE A 142 17.06 -0.24 7.54
N PHE A 143 16.73 0.90 6.95
CA PHE A 143 16.85 1.14 5.51
C PHE A 143 17.41 2.55 5.24
N ASP A 144 18.10 2.70 4.12
CA ASP A 144 18.57 3.98 3.62
C ASP A 144 17.45 4.65 2.79
N PRO A 145 16.88 5.79 3.24
CA PRO A 145 15.82 6.48 2.52
C PRO A 145 16.21 6.86 1.08
N ASN A 146 17.49 7.09 0.77
CA ASN A 146 17.93 7.38 -0.59
C ASN A 146 17.85 6.15 -1.50
N ILE A 147 18.15 4.96 -0.97
CA ILE A 147 17.97 3.70 -1.72
C ILE A 147 16.50 3.48 -2.01
N GLU A 148 15.63 3.67 -1.02
CA GLU A 148 14.17 3.50 -1.20
C GLU A 148 13.60 4.52 -2.19
N LYS A 149 14.04 5.79 -2.11
CA LYS A 149 13.61 6.84 -3.05
C LYS A 149 14.06 6.53 -4.47
N ARG A 150 15.30 6.06 -4.64
CA ARG A 150 15.83 5.61 -5.93
C ARG A 150 15.01 4.44 -6.49
N LEU A 151 14.63 3.50 -5.63
CA LEU A 151 13.82 2.36 -6.04
C LEU A 151 12.44 2.83 -6.51
N LEU A 152 11.72 3.61 -5.71
CA LEU A 152 10.44 4.18 -6.13
C LEU A 152 10.55 5.01 -7.41
N TYR A 153 11.61 5.81 -7.55
CA TYR A 153 11.88 6.56 -8.77
C TYR A 153 11.88 5.64 -10.00
N LEU A 154 12.63 4.53 -9.99
CA LEU A 154 12.71 3.59 -11.12
C LEU A 154 11.36 2.98 -11.50
N TYR A 155 10.53 2.66 -10.50
CA TYR A 155 9.20 2.08 -10.73
C TYR A 155 8.19 3.11 -11.27
N LEU A 156 8.31 4.37 -10.85
CA LEU A 156 7.37 5.43 -11.24
C LEU A 156 7.79 6.15 -12.53
N SER A 157 9.08 6.17 -12.87
CA SER A 157 9.58 6.75 -14.11
C SER A 157 9.44 5.82 -15.33
N GLY A 158 8.93 4.59 -15.14
CA GLY A 158 8.69 3.62 -16.22
C GLY A 158 9.98 3.05 -16.81
N GLY A 159 10.87 2.53 -15.96
CA GLY A 159 12.19 1.99 -16.33
C GLY A 159 12.23 1.08 -17.57
#